data_AF-A0A3L6EBE5-F1
#
_entry.id   AF-A0A3L6EBE5-F1
#
_cell.length_a   1.000
_cell.length_b   1.000
_cell.length_c   1.000
_cell.angle_alpha   90.00
_cell.angle_beta   90.00
_cell.angle_gamma   90.00
#
_symmetry.space_group_name_H-M   'P 1'
#
loop_
_entity.id
_entity.type
_entity.pdbx_description
1 polymer ?
#
loop_
_entity_poly.entity_id
_entity_poly.type
_entity_poly.pdbx_seq_one_letter_code
_entity_poly.pdbx_strand_id
1 'polypeptide(L)' 'MELTKLLDRVPIPVKESLEEPSAKINGLLRAYISRLKLEGLSLNSDMVHIRQVWFMGELSHISSEFDNVVQVVLENYKP' A
#
# COMPACT_ATOMS: atom_id res chain seq x y z
N MET A 1 14.07 11.20 -0.51
CA MET A 1 13.40 9.99 -0.01
C MET A 1 12.31 9.59 -1.00
N GLU A 2 12.40 8.42 -1.62
CA GLU A 2 11.42 7.95 -2.64
C GLU A 2 10.04 7.67 -2.02
N LEU A 3 10.01 7.21 -0.76
CA LEU A 3 8.78 6.93 -0.03
C LEU A 3 7.93 8.20 0.21
N THR A 4 8.54 9.33 0.56
CA THR A 4 7.81 10.59 0.76
C THR A 4 7.09 11.05 -0.50
N LYS A 5 7.79 10.98 -1.66
CA LYS A 5 7.20 11.29 -2.97
C LYS A 5 6.07 10.33 -3.35
N LEU A 6 6.16 9.08 -2.90
CA LEU A 6 5.10 8.10 -3.11
C LEU A 6 3.86 8.47 -2.28
N LEU A 7 4.05 8.77 -0.99
CA LEU A 7 2.96 9.10 -0.07
C LEU A 7 2.18 10.35 -0.50
N ASP A 8 2.84 11.35 -1.08
CA ASP A 8 2.18 12.54 -1.62
C ASP A 8 1.26 12.23 -2.83
N ARG A 9 1.48 11.10 -3.50
CA ARG A 9 0.70 10.65 -4.66
C ARG A 9 -0.40 9.66 -4.30
N VAL A 10 -0.40 9.14 -3.09
CA VAL A 10 -1.40 8.17 -2.64
C VAL A 10 -2.68 8.92 -2.24
N PRO A 11 -3.87 8.50 -2.73
CA PRO A 11 -5.13 9.20 -2.44
C PRO A 11 -5.57 9.09 -0.97
N ILE A 12 -5.10 8.05 -0.25
CA ILE A 12 -5.42 7.82 1.16
C ILE A 12 -4.20 8.19 2.02
N PRO A 13 -4.29 9.21 2.90
CA PRO A 13 -3.19 9.64 3.76
C PRO A 13 -2.80 8.57 4.79
N VAL A 14 -1.51 8.24 4.86
CA VAL A 14 -0.92 7.32 5.86
C VAL A 14 -0.85 8.08 7.19
N LYS A 15 -1.37 7.49 8.27
CA LYS A 15 -1.44 8.15 9.60
C LYS A 15 -0.16 7.94 10.40
N GLU A 16 0.61 6.93 10.02
CA GLU A 16 1.82 6.48 10.67
C GLU A 16 3.01 7.40 10.34
N SER A 17 3.93 7.54 11.29
CA SER A 17 5.16 8.31 11.09
C SER A 17 6.08 7.64 10.07
N LEU A 18 6.77 8.42 9.24
CA LEU A 18 7.77 7.93 8.28
C LEU A 18 8.91 7.13 8.92
N GLU A 19 9.11 7.27 10.23
CA GLU A 19 10.10 6.53 11.00
C GLU A 19 9.64 5.10 11.33
N GLU A 20 8.34 4.83 11.22
CA GLU A 20 7.81 3.49 11.47
C GLU A 20 7.83 2.61 10.21
N PRO A 21 8.22 1.32 10.34
CA PRO A 21 8.14 0.36 9.23
C PRO A 21 6.71 0.19 8.67
N SER A 22 5.69 0.39 9.53
CA SER A 22 4.26 0.35 9.20
C SER A 22 3.89 1.37 8.14
N ALA A 23 4.46 2.59 8.18
CA ALA A 23 4.21 3.65 7.20
C ALA A 23 4.67 3.25 5.79
N LYS A 24 5.79 2.54 5.70
CA LYS A 24 6.30 2.00 4.43
C LYS A 24 5.35 0.96 3.86
N ILE A 25 4.90 0.01 4.67
CA ILE A 25 3.98 -1.05 4.25
C ILE A 25 2.65 -0.44 3.78
N ASN A 26 2.07 0.46 4.58
CA ASN A 26 0.80 1.12 4.24
C ASN A 26 0.90 1.98 2.99
N GLY A 27 1.99 2.76 2.84
CA GLY A 27 2.23 3.56 1.64
C GLY A 27 2.35 2.71 0.38
N LEU A 28 3.11 1.61 0.46
CA LEU A 28 3.31 0.67 -0.63
C LEU A 28 2.01 -0.06 -1.01
N LEU A 29 1.27 -0.58 -0.03
CA LEU A 29 -0.03 -1.23 -0.29
C LEU A 29 -1.02 -0.28 -0.96
N ARG A 30 -1.11 0.96 -0.51
CA ARG A 30 -2.03 1.93 -1.11
C ARG A 30 -1.59 2.34 -2.51
N ALA A 31 -0.29 2.46 -2.75
CA ALA A 31 0.26 2.66 -4.08
C ALA A 31 -0.03 1.47 -5.01
N TYR A 32 0.03 0.24 -4.49
CA TYR A 32 -0.32 -0.97 -5.23
C TYR A 32 -1.77 -0.93 -5.71
N ILE A 33 -2.71 -0.70 -4.79
CA ILE A 33 -4.14 -0.72 -5.10
C ILE A 33 -4.50 0.45 -6.03
N SER A 34 -3.86 1.61 -5.85
CA SER A 34 -4.01 2.79 -6.71
C SER A 34 -3.29 2.66 -8.07
N ARG A 35 -2.65 1.50 -8.35
CA ARG A 35 -1.87 1.23 -9.59
C ARG A 35 -0.81 2.30 -9.90
N LEU A 36 -0.20 2.88 -8.86
CA LEU A 36 0.85 3.87 -9.03
C LEU A 36 2.16 3.20 -9.49
N LYS A 37 2.88 3.87 -10.39
CA LYS A 37 4.22 3.44 -10.79
C LYS A 37 5.20 3.71 -9.65
N LEU A 38 5.94 2.68 -9.26
CA LEU A 38 7.01 2.75 -8.28
C LEU A 38 8.32 3.00 -8.99
N GLU A 39 8.99 4.07 -8.60
CA GLU A 39 10.33 4.40 -9.07
C GLU A 39 11.34 3.79 -8.09
N GLY A 40 12.32 3.05 -8.60
CA GLY A 40 13.37 2.43 -7.79
C GLY A 40 13.25 0.90 -7.64
N LEU A 41 14.38 0.20 -7.72
CA LEU A 41 14.46 -1.26 -7.60
C LEU A 41 14.12 -1.76 -6.19
N SER A 42 14.47 -0.97 -5.17
CA SER A 42 14.23 -1.30 -3.75
C SER A 42 12.73 -1.36 -3.44
N LEU A 43 11.98 -0.30 -3.79
CA LEU A 43 10.53 -0.24 -3.57
C LEU A 43 9.76 -1.30 -4.37
N ASN A 44 10.23 -1.64 -5.58
CA ASN A 44 9.65 -2.72 -6.36
C ASN A 44 9.85 -4.09 -5.69
N SER A 45 11.02 -4.35 -5.11
CA SER A 45 11.28 -5.58 -4.35
C SER A 45 10.38 -5.69 -3.12
N ASP A 46 10.26 -4.62 -2.33
CA ASP A 46 9.38 -4.58 -1.16
C ASP A 46 7.92 -4.82 -1.55
N MET A 47 7.51 -4.29 -2.69
CA MET A 47 6.15 -4.41 -3.22
C MET A 47 5.79 -5.80 -3.72
N VAL A 48 6.73 -6.53 -4.30
CA VAL A 48 6.53 -7.94 -4.62
C VAL A 48 6.31 -8.74 -3.33
N HIS A 49 7.09 -8.45 -2.29
CA HIS A 49 6.96 -9.12 -0.99
C HIS A 49 5.60 -8.82 -0.34
N ILE A 50 5.20 -7.54 -0.30
CA ILE A 50 3.89 -7.13 0.24
C ILE A 50 2.74 -7.74 -0.57
N ARG A 51 2.85 -7.83 -1.89
CA ARG A 51 1.83 -8.47 -2.74
C ARG A 51 1.69 -9.96 -2.45
N GLN A 52 2.81 -10.68 -2.26
CA GLN A 52 2.80 -12.09 -1.89
C GLN A 52 2.12 -12.30 -0.54
N VAL A 53 2.48 -11.50 0.47
CA VAL A 53 1.87 -11.55 1.80
C VAL A 53 0.37 -11.20 1.73
N TRP A 54 0.00 -10.17 0.96
CA TRP A 54 -1.40 -9.80 0.75
C TRP A 54 -2.20 -10.93 0.12
N PHE A 55 -1.69 -11.55 -0.94
CA PHE A 55 -2.36 -12.66 -1.60
C PHE A 55 -2.55 -13.86 -0.65
N MET A 56 -1.56 -14.13 0.19
CA MET A 56 -1.66 -15.17 1.22
C MET A 56 -2.69 -14.81 2.30
N GLY A 57 -2.78 -13.54 2.70
CA GLY A 57 -3.74 -13.04 3.70
C GLY A 57 -5.19 -13.02 3.21
N GLU A 58 -5.41 -12.61 1.96
CA GLU A 58 -6.72 -12.62 1.28
C GLU A 58 -7.25 -14.06 1.17
N LEU A 59 -6.39 -15.00 0.77
CA LEU A 59 -6.73 -16.43 0.69
C LEU A 59 -7.07 -17.06 2.06
N SER A 60 -6.78 -16.36 3.16
CA SER A 60 -6.98 -16.85 4.52
C SER A 60 -7.94 -16.00 5.37
N HIS A 61 -8.53 -14.92 4.83
CA HIS A 61 -9.46 -14.01 5.53
C HIS A 61 -8.93 -13.45 6.88
N ILE A 62 -7.62 -13.19 7.00
CA ILE A 62 -6.98 -12.96 8.31
C ILE A 62 -7.12 -11.52 8.85
N SER A 63 -7.48 -10.50 8.06
CA SER A 63 -7.38 -9.11 8.53
C SER A 63 -8.51 -8.17 8.09
N SER A 64 -9.25 -7.68 9.08
CA SER A 64 -10.29 -6.63 8.95
C SER A 64 -9.74 -5.26 8.54
N GLU A 65 -8.50 -4.92 8.90
CA GLU A 65 -7.85 -3.70 8.41
C GLU A 65 -7.62 -3.75 6.90
N PHE A 66 -7.33 -4.93 6.35
CA PHE A 66 -7.14 -5.11 4.91
C PHE A 66 -8.44 -4.88 4.14
N ASP A 67 -9.55 -5.43 4.62
CA ASP A 67 -10.88 -5.23 4.03
C ASP A 67 -11.25 -3.74 3.97
N ASN A 68 -10.98 -3.00 5.05
CA ASN A 68 -11.23 -1.56 5.11
C ASN A 68 -10.39 -0.78 4.08
N VAL A 69 -9.12 -1.11 3.90
CA VAL A 69 -8.27 -0.43 2.90
C VAL A 69 -8.75 -0.75 1.49
N VAL A 70 -9.08 -2.01 1.19
CA VAL A 70 -9.61 -2.41 -0.12
C VAL A 70 -10.93 -1.70 -0.40
N GLN A 71 -11.85 -1.67 0.56
CA GLN A 71 -13.15 -1.02 0.42
C GLN A 71 -13.02 0.48 0.15
N VAL A 72 -12.24 1.20 0.96
CA VAL A 72 -12.04 2.65 0.78
C VAL A 72 -11.40 2.95 -0.58
N VAL A 73 -10.46 2.13 -1.06
CA VAL A 73 -9.90 2.33 -2.39
C VAL A 73 -10.93 2.07 -3.49
N LEU A 74 -11.75 1.02 -3.38
CA LEU A 74 -12.81 0.74 -4.36
C LEU A 74 -13.85 1.87 -4.41
N GLU A 75 -14.22 2.45 -3.28
CA GLU A 75 -15.13 3.60 -3.20
C GLU A 75 -14.54 4.87 -3.83
N ASN A 76 -13.23 5.07 -3.71
CA ASN A 76 -12.53 6.25 -4.25
C ASN A 76 -11.97 6.04 -5.66
N TYR A 77 -12.06 4.83 -6.22
CA TYR A 77 -11.62 4.53 -7.57
C TYR A 77 -12.62 5.10 -8.59
N LYS A 78 -12.24 6.20 -9.24
CA LYS A 78 -12.91 6.70 -10.44
C LYS A 78 -12.20 6.14 -11.68
N PRO A 79 -12.93 5.49 -12.61
CA PRO A 79 -12.34 4.93 -13.83
C PRO A 79 -11.70 5.99 -14.73
#